data_AF-A0A963N1I8-F1
#
_entry.id   AF-A0A963N1I8-F1
#
_cell.length_a   1.000
_cell.length_b   1.000
_cell.length_c   1.000
_cell.angle_alpha   90.00
_cell.angle_beta   90.00
_cell.angle_gamma   90.00
#
_symmetry.space_group_name_H-M   'P 1'
#
loop_
_entity.id
_entity.type
_entity.pdbx_description
1 polymer ?
#
loop_
_entity_poly.entity_id
_entity_poly.type
_entity_poly.pdbx_seq_one_letter_code
_entity_poly.pdbx_strand_id
1 'polypeptide(L)'
;QSRNSNSTINYEVDRTIQHTTRAMGAIKRLSVAVVVNHRSKTDNNGRTTTTPPTDAEVERINNLVREAVGFSADRGDSLNVATSEFAPDLIEETPELPLWKDPEIIDIGKQALRYLLVLGVLAYAAFGVIKPLMKSITPPPRDDEDEATQAGAGGSDEEEVDEDGVRTTLSSSKPPSSYEAKLARAREQARDDPKMVANLIKEWMGVGEEARK
;
A
#
# COMPACT_ATOMS: atom_id res chain seq x y z
N GLN A 1 -109.80 26.47 -32.69
CA GLN A 1 -108.95 26.78 -31.52
C GLN A 1 -107.56 26.24 -31.81
N SER A 2 -106.53 27.10 -31.85
CA SER A 2 -105.14 26.69 -32.06
C SER A 2 -104.47 26.47 -30.71
N ARG A 3 -103.89 25.30 -30.46
CA ARG A 3 -103.10 25.01 -29.26
C ARG A 3 -101.62 25.13 -29.62
N ASN A 4 -100.95 26.10 -28.99
CA ASN A 4 -99.50 26.23 -29.03
C ASN A 4 -98.91 25.52 -27.80
N SER A 5 -97.91 24.66 -27.99
CA SER A 5 -97.14 24.06 -26.89
C SER A 5 -95.68 24.46 -27.00
N ASN A 6 -95.19 25.15 -25.98
CA ASN A 6 -93.76 25.46 -25.84
C ASN A 6 -93.15 24.52 -24.79
N SER A 7 -92.08 23.83 -25.15
CA SER A 7 -91.33 22.93 -24.26
C SER A 7 -89.85 23.23 -24.39
N THR A 8 -89.22 23.60 -23.28
CA THR A 8 -87.79 23.85 -23.20
C THR A 8 -87.13 22.64 -22.54
N ILE A 9 -86.32 21.91 -23.31
CA ILE A 9 -85.56 20.77 -22.81
C ILE A 9 -84.11 21.22 -22.60
N ASN A 10 -83.64 21.11 -21.36
CA ASN A 10 -82.22 21.29 -21.05
C ASN A 10 -81.52 19.94 -21.11
N TYR A 11 -80.39 19.92 -21.81
CA TYR A 11 -79.51 18.77 -21.89
C TYR A 11 -78.28 19.04 -21.04
N GLU A 12 -77.95 18.12 -20.15
CA GLU A 12 -76.64 18.09 -19.51
C GLU A 12 -75.67 17.42 -20.49
N VAL A 13 -74.64 18.15 -20.89
CA VAL A 13 -73.64 17.65 -21.84
C VAL A 13 -72.50 17.02 -21.04
N ASP A 14 -72.15 15.78 -21.38
CA ASP A 14 -71.04 15.07 -20.76
C ASP A 14 -69.72 15.86 -20.96
N ARG A 15 -69.08 16.22 -19.85
CA ARG A 15 -67.78 16.91 -19.85
C ARG A 15 -66.67 15.96 -19.43
N THR A 16 -65.83 15.58 -20.38
CA THR A 16 -64.58 14.87 -20.08
C THR A 16 -63.47 15.89 -19.81
N ILE A 17 -62.99 15.94 -18.57
CA ILE A 17 -61.82 16.75 -18.19
C ILE A 17 -60.61 15.82 -18.11
N GLN A 18 -59.68 15.94 -19.05
CA GLN A 18 -58.42 15.20 -19.02
C GLN A 18 -57.32 16.07 -18.39
N HIS A 19 -56.76 15.61 -17.27
CA HIS A 19 -55.56 16.19 -16.67
C HIS A 19 -54.35 15.36 -17.09
N THR A 20 -53.45 15.93 -17.89
CA THR A 20 -52.21 15.26 -18.30
C THR A 20 -51.01 15.93 -17.64
N THR A 21 -50.47 15.30 -16.60
CA THR A 21 -49.22 15.72 -15.97
C THR A 21 -48.05 15.13 -16.76
N ARG A 22 -47.23 15.99 -17.37
CA ARG A 22 -46.01 15.53 -18.06
C ARG A 22 -44.91 15.31 -17.05
N ALA A 23 -44.19 14.19 -17.16
CA ALA A 23 -43.00 13.96 -16.36
C ALA A 23 -41.92 15.00 -16.70
N MET A 24 -41.23 15.50 -15.67
CA MET A 24 -40.08 16.39 -15.85
C MET A 24 -38.88 15.58 -16.37
N GLY A 25 -38.10 16.15 -17.29
CA GLY A 25 -36.92 15.50 -17.86
C GLY A 25 -37.12 14.74 -19.17
N ALA A 26 -38.25 14.95 -19.87
CA ALA A 26 -38.44 14.41 -21.21
C ALA A 26 -37.40 14.99 -22.19
N ILE A 27 -36.83 14.13 -23.03
CA ILE A 27 -35.86 14.51 -24.05
C ILE A 27 -36.59 15.27 -25.16
N LYS A 28 -36.18 16.52 -25.42
CA LYS A 28 -36.77 17.35 -26.47
C LYS A 28 -36.17 17.09 -27.86
N ARG A 29 -34.87 16.80 -27.93
CA ARG A 29 -34.13 16.52 -29.17
C ARG A 29 -32.77 15.89 -28.85
N LEU A 30 -32.33 14.95 -29.68
CA LEU A 30 -30.98 14.39 -29.69
C LEU A 30 -30.21 14.83 -30.93
N SER A 31 -28.91 15.07 -30.76
CA SER A 31 -27.98 15.33 -31.85
C SER A 31 -26.74 14.47 -31.63
N VAL A 32 -26.52 13.51 -32.51
CA VAL A 32 -25.49 12.50 -32.37
C VAL A 32 -24.55 12.56 -33.57
N ALA A 33 -23.25 12.63 -33.31
CA ALA A 33 -22.22 12.56 -34.32
C ALA A 33 -21.28 11.38 -34.00
N VAL A 34 -21.06 10.52 -34.98
CA VAL A 34 -20.20 9.34 -34.85
C VAL A 34 -19.12 9.44 -35.91
N VAL A 35 -17.86 9.25 -35.51
CA VAL A 35 -16.75 9.15 -36.45
C VAL A 35 -16.21 7.73 -36.42
N VAL A 36 -16.12 7.09 -37.58
CA VAL A 36 -15.65 5.71 -37.74
C VAL A 36 -14.24 5.74 -38.31
N ASN A 37 -13.32 5.12 -37.56
CA ASN A 37 -11.94 4.95 -38.02
C ASN A 37 -11.86 3.92 -39.15
N HIS A 38 -10.82 4.05 -39.97
CA HIS A 38 -10.44 3.02 -40.91
C HIS A 38 -9.92 1.76 -40.21
N ARG A 39 -10.00 0.62 -40.91
CA ARG A 39 -9.53 -0.67 -40.40
C ARG A 39 -8.06 -0.81 -40.74
N SER A 40 -7.21 -0.92 -39.73
CA SER A 40 -5.79 -1.22 -39.91
C SER A 40 -5.57 -2.74 -39.92
N LYS A 41 -4.86 -3.23 -40.94
CA LYS A 41 -4.39 -4.62 -41.00
C LYS A 41 -2.88 -4.62 -41.11
N THR A 42 -2.21 -5.31 -40.19
CA THR A 42 -0.77 -5.52 -40.24
C THR A 42 -0.49 -6.88 -40.88
N ASP A 43 0.23 -6.88 -41.99
CA ASP A 43 0.65 -8.10 -42.67
C ASP A 43 1.79 -8.79 -41.91
N ASN A 44 2.07 -10.06 -42.25
CA ASN A 44 3.19 -10.85 -41.70
C ASN A 44 4.58 -10.20 -41.90
N ASN A 45 4.68 -9.21 -42.79
CA ASN A 45 5.90 -8.46 -43.08
C ASN A 45 6.00 -7.16 -42.26
N GLY A 46 5.11 -6.94 -41.27
CA GLY A 46 5.09 -5.75 -40.43
C GLY A 46 4.59 -4.48 -41.13
N ARG A 47 4.01 -4.61 -42.33
CA ARG A 47 3.39 -3.48 -43.04
C ARG A 47 1.95 -3.32 -42.58
N THR A 48 1.64 -2.16 -42.01
CA THR A 48 0.27 -1.79 -41.68
C THR A 48 -0.37 -1.10 -42.87
N THR A 49 -1.47 -1.67 -43.36
CA THR A 49 -2.32 -1.05 -44.40
C THR A 49 -3.62 -0.59 -43.76
N THR A 50 -4.04 0.63 -44.10
CA THR A 50 -5.31 1.19 -43.66
C THR A 50 -6.35 1.02 -44.77
N THR A 51 -7.50 0.43 -44.45
CA THR A 51 -8.61 0.26 -45.40
C THR A 51 -9.86 0.98 -44.89
N PRO A 52 -10.51 1.84 -45.71
CA PRO A 52 -11.74 2.49 -45.32
C PRO A 52 -12.87 1.47 -45.12
N PRO A 53 -13.81 1.71 -44.19
CA PRO A 53 -15.05 0.95 -44.07
C PRO A 53 -15.85 1.00 -45.38
N THR A 54 -16.55 -0.09 -45.68
CA THR A 54 -17.46 -0.14 -46.83
C THR A 54 -18.76 0.62 -46.55
N ASP A 55 -19.45 1.09 -47.59
CA ASP A 55 -20.74 1.80 -47.44
C ASP A 55 -21.78 0.96 -46.69
N ALA A 56 -21.81 -0.36 -46.94
CA ALA A 56 -22.71 -1.29 -46.25
C ALA A 56 -22.39 -1.40 -44.75
N GLU A 57 -21.12 -1.34 -44.35
CA GLU A 57 -20.73 -1.29 -42.94
C GLU A 57 -21.13 0.03 -42.29
N VAL A 58 -20.95 1.16 -42.99
CA VAL A 58 -21.36 2.48 -42.50
C VAL A 58 -22.88 2.56 -42.32
N GLU A 59 -23.66 2.02 -43.25
CA GLU A 59 -25.11 1.95 -43.14
C GLU A 59 -25.56 1.08 -41.96
N ARG A 60 -24.89 -0.07 -41.76
CA ARG A 60 -25.15 -0.94 -40.60
C ARG A 60 -24.86 -0.22 -39.28
N ILE A 61 -23.75 0.52 -39.21
CA ILE A 61 -23.40 1.33 -38.04
C ILE A 61 -24.45 2.42 -37.81
N ASN A 62 -24.87 3.13 -38.86
CA ASN A 62 -25.91 4.15 -38.78
C ASN A 62 -27.22 3.59 -38.20
N ASN A 63 -27.67 2.43 -38.68
CA ASN A 63 -28.88 1.78 -38.20
C ASN A 63 -28.74 1.31 -36.74
N LEU A 64 -27.60 0.73 -36.37
CA LEU A 64 -27.34 0.29 -34.99
C LEU A 64 -27.33 1.49 -34.03
N VAL A 65 -26.68 2.58 -34.40
CA VAL A 65 -26.65 3.79 -33.57
C VAL A 65 -28.04 4.39 -33.46
N ARG A 66 -28.82 4.42 -34.55
CA ARG A 66 -30.21 4.91 -34.57
C ARG A 66 -31.08 4.16 -33.56
N GLU A 67 -30.97 2.84 -33.52
CA GLU A 67 -31.68 1.98 -32.57
C GLU A 67 -31.18 2.17 -31.13
N ALA A 68 -29.86 2.19 -30.93
CA ALA A 68 -29.23 2.31 -29.61
C ALA A 68 -29.59 3.62 -28.88
N VAL A 69 -29.70 4.73 -29.62
CA VAL A 69 -30.04 6.04 -29.05
C VAL A 69 -31.54 6.31 -28.97
N GLY A 70 -32.38 5.41 -29.51
CA GLY A 70 -33.82 5.62 -29.59
C GLY A 70 -34.18 6.83 -30.47
N PHE A 71 -33.52 6.97 -31.62
CA PHE A 71 -33.74 8.06 -32.57
C PHE A 71 -35.23 8.21 -32.93
N SER A 72 -35.70 9.45 -32.91
CA SER A 72 -37.06 9.79 -33.31
C SER A 72 -37.05 10.98 -34.28
N ALA A 73 -37.55 10.74 -35.49
CA ALA A 73 -37.76 11.79 -36.47
C ALA A 73 -38.81 12.82 -35.98
N ASP A 74 -39.86 12.35 -35.30
CA ASP A 74 -40.93 13.22 -34.74
C ASP A 74 -40.41 14.15 -33.64
N ARG A 75 -39.40 13.71 -32.88
CA ARG A 75 -38.68 14.53 -31.90
C ARG A 75 -37.73 15.54 -32.56
N GLY A 76 -37.44 15.37 -33.84
CA GLY A 76 -36.50 16.21 -34.59
C GLY A 76 -35.04 15.87 -34.32
N ASP A 77 -34.74 14.61 -34.05
CA ASP A 77 -33.37 14.15 -33.83
C ASP A 77 -32.51 14.21 -35.09
N SER A 78 -31.20 14.39 -34.89
CA SER A 78 -30.20 14.31 -35.95
C SER A 78 -29.10 13.30 -35.62
N LEU A 79 -28.70 12.51 -36.61
CA LEU A 79 -27.60 11.56 -36.55
C LEU A 79 -26.72 11.74 -37.78
N ASN A 80 -25.42 11.93 -37.57
CA ASN A 80 -24.43 11.98 -38.65
C ASN A 80 -23.29 11.00 -38.38
N VAL A 81 -22.95 10.19 -39.37
CA VAL A 81 -21.84 9.23 -39.31
C VAL A 81 -20.82 9.64 -40.36
N ALA A 82 -19.62 10.01 -39.91
CA ALA A 82 -18.50 10.37 -40.77
C ALA A 82 -17.42 9.29 -40.69
N THR A 83 -16.73 9.05 -41.79
CA THR A 83 -15.60 8.14 -41.85
C THR A 83 -14.33 8.96 -42.03
N SER A 84 -13.34 8.74 -41.17
CA SER A 84 -12.06 9.44 -41.24
C SER A 84 -10.96 8.57 -40.66
N GLU A 85 -9.77 8.61 -41.27
CA GLU A 85 -8.59 7.98 -40.70
C GLU A 85 -8.17 8.73 -39.45
N PHE A 86 -8.08 8.03 -38.32
CA PHE A 86 -7.60 8.62 -37.09
C PHE A 86 -6.10 8.82 -37.18
N ALA A 87 -5.59 9.80 -36.42
CA ALA A 87 -4.16 9.88 -36.22
C ALA A 87 -3.66 8.51 -35.75
N PRO A 88 -2.53 8.00 -36.29
CA PRO A 88 -1.93 6.81 -35.71
C PRO A 88 -1.77 7.07 -34.22
N ASP A 89 -1.95 6.03 -33.40
CA ASP A 89 -1.58 6.11 -32.00
C ASP A 89 -0.11 6.52 -31.98
N LEU A 90 0.13 7.82 -31.81
CA LEU A 90 1.32 8.33 -31.19
C LEU A 90 1.17 7.84 -29.75
N ILE A 91 1.40 6.54 -29.57
CA ILE A 91 2.25 6.13 -28.47
C ILE A 91 3.48 6.99 -28.75
N GLU A 92 3.50 8.17 -28.14
CA GLU A 92 4.75 8.72 -27.71
C GLU A 92 5.34 7.55 -26.94
N GLU A 93 6.17 6.75 -27.62
CA GLU A 93 7.26 6.07 -26.98
C GLU A 93 7.96 7.22 -26.29
N THR A 94 7.49 7.58 -25.09
CA THR A 94 8.20 8.47 -24.20
C THR A 94 9.55 7.78 -24.12
N PRO A 95 10.57 8.31 -24.81
CA PRO A 95 11.79 7.57 -25.02
C PRO A 95 12.24 7.19 -23.62
N GLU A 96 12.39 5.88 -23.39
CA GLU A 96 12.61 5.33 -22.06
C GLU A 96 13.67 6.20 -21.40
N LEU A 97 13.25 7.00 -20.40
CA LEU A 97 14.14 7.96 -19.80
C LEU A 97 15.30 7.14 -19.26
N PRO A 98 16.56 7.47 -19.61
CA PRO A 98 17.70 6.76 -19.04
C PRO A 98 17.54 6.72 -17.51
N LEU A 99 17.90 5.61 -16.87
CA LEU A 99 17.62 5.38 -15.45
C LEU A 99 18.03 6.55 -14.53
N TRP A 100 19.06 7.33 -14.88
CA TRP A 100 19.50 8.50 -14.11
C TRP A 100 18.67 9.79 -14.31
N LYS A 101 17.78 9.83 -15.30
CA LYS A 101 16.84 10.94 -15.60
C LYS A 101 15.41 10.61 -15.19
N ASP A 102 15.13 9.36 -14.87
CA ASP A 102 13.83 8.95 -14.38
C ASP A 102 13.57 9.59 -13.01
N PRO A 103 12.50 10.40 -12.87
CA PRO A 103 12.16 11.04 -11.60
C PRO A 103 11.99 10.02 -10.46
N GLU A 104 11.49 8.82 -10.76
CA GLU A 104 11.27 7.78 -9.77
C GLU A 104 12.61 7.25 -9.22
N ILE A 105 13.58 6.98 -10.11
CA ILE A 105 14.91 6.51 -9.73
C ILE A 105 15.69 7.58 -8.96
N ILE A 106 15.56 8.86 -9.36
CA ILE A 106 16.21 9.97 -8.66
C ILE A 106 15.68 10.07 -7.23
N ASP A 107 14.38 9.92 -7.01
CA ASP A 107 13.80 10.02 -5.67
C ASP A 107 14.15 8.82 -4.79
N ILE A 108 14.17 7.59 -5.35
CA ILE A 108 14.73 6.42 -4.68
C ILE A 108 16.21 6.65 -4.31
N GLY A 109 17.01 7.19 -5.24
CA GLY A 109 18.41 7.50 -5.04
C GLY A 109 18.66 8.51 -3.92
N LYS A 110 17.87 9.59 -3.86
CA LYS A 110 17.93 10.57 -2.75
C LYS A 110 17.58 9.92 -1.42
N GLN A 111 16.56 9.07 -1.39
CA GLN A 111 16.15 8.38 -0.18
C GLN A 111 17.24 7.40 0.30
N ALA A 112 17.81 6.62 -0.60
CA ALA A 112 18.92 5.72 -0.31
C ALA A 112 20.14 6.50 0.21
N LEU A 113 20.48 7.62 -0.43
CA LEU A 113 21.58 8.50 0.01
C LEU A 113 21.37 9.01 1.44
N ARG A 114 20.14 9.44 1.78
CA ARG A 114 19.82 9.89 3.14
C ARG A 114 20.08 8.81 4.18
N TYR A 115 19.63 7.57 3.92
CA TYR A 115 19.87 6.45 4.82
C TYR A 115 21.36 6.07 4.89
N LEU A 116 22.08 6.13 3.76
CA LEU A 116 23.52 5.89 3.73
C LEU A 116 24.30 6.90 4.57
N LEU A 117 23.91 8.19 4.54
CA LEU A 117 24.53 9.21 5.37
C LEU A 117 24.30 8.94 6.86
N VAL A 118 23.08 8.58 7.27
CA VAL A 118 22.79 8.21 8.66
C VAL A 118 23.61 6.99 9.08
N LEU A 119 23.64 5.95 8.26
CA LEU A 119 24.44 4.75 8.52
C LEU A 119 25.94 5.08 8.61
N GLY A 120 26.43 5.95 7.73
CA GLY A 120 27.82 6.43 7.72
C GLY A 120 28.19 7.18 9.00
N VAL A 121 27.31 8.06 9.50
CA VAL A 121 27.51 8.76 10.78
C VAL A 121 27.54 7.77 11.95
N LEU A 122 26.63 6.81 11.99
CA LEU A 122 26.60 5.77 13.03
C LEU A 122 27.87 4.90 13.00
N ALA A 123 28.30 4.49 11.81
CA ALA A 123 29.54 3.74 11.62
C ALA A 123 30.75 4.57 12.06
N TYR A 124 30.81 5.86 11.68
CA TYR A 124 31.87 6.76 12.11
C TYR A 124 31.89 6.93 13.64
N ALA A 125 30.74 7.09 14.28
CA ALA A 125 30.67 7.16 15.75
C ALA A 125 31.16 5.86 16.40
N ALA A 126 30.75 4.70 15.90
CA ALA A 126 31.14 3.40 16.43
C ALA A 126 32.64 3.11 16.26
N PHE A 127 33.16 3.25 15.03
CA PHE A 127 34.55 2.90 14.70
C PHE A 127 35.54 4.03 14.97
N GLY A 128 35.13 5.29 14.79
CA GLY A 128 35.98 6.47 14.93
C GLY A 128 36.03 7.04 16.34
N VAL A 129 34.95 6.95 17.13
CA VAL A 129 34.88 7.57 18.47
C VAL A 129 34.81 6.52 19.58
N ILE A 130 33.83 5.61 19.52
CA ILE A 130 33.55 4.68 20.63
C ILE A 130 34.64 3.60 20.76
N LYS A 131 35.03 2.95 19.66
CA LYS A 131 36.05 1.89 19.65
C LYS A 131 37.43 2.33 20.16
N PRO A 132 38.03 3.47 19.72
CA PRO A 132 39.31 3.91 20.26
C PRO A 132 39.22 4.33 21.74
N LEU A 133 38.09 4.92 22.17
CA LEU A 133 37.90 5.29 23.57
C LEU A 133 37.87 4.07 24.50
N MET A 134 37.19 2.98 24.11
CA MET A 134 37.24 1.72 24.85
C MET A 134 38.65 1.12 24.92
N LYS A 135 39.40 1.18 23.80
CA LYS A 135 40.79 0.69 23.76
C LYS A 135 41.73 1.50 24.66
N SER A 136 41.46 2.79 24.88
CA SER A 136 42.26 3.64 25.77
C SER A 136 41.98 3.45 27.27
N ILE A 137 40.81 2.90 27.62
CA ILE A 137 40.38 2.71 29.02
C ILE A 137 40.60 1.26 29.48
N THR A 138 40.88 0.33 28.55
CA THR A 138 41.19 -1.07 28.87
C THR A 138 42.71 -1.21 29.02
N PRO A 139 43.25 -1.44 30.23
CA PRO A 139 44.68 -1.69 30.40
C PRO A 139 45.08 -2.92 29.57
N PRO A 140 46.25 -2.88 28.89
CA PRO A 140 46.71 -4.00 28.09
C PRO A 140 46.83 -5.25 28.99
N PRO A 141 46.43 -6.44 28.51
CA PRO A 141 46.84 -7.68 29.14
C PRO A 141 48.37 -7.65 29.23
N ARG A 142 48.91 -7.98 30.40
CA ARG A 142 50.35 -8.16 30.53
C ARG A 142 50.74 -9.30 29.60
N ASP A 143 51.68 -9.02 28.71
CA ASP A 143 52.27 -10.01 27.82
C ASP A 143 53.17 -10.92 28.68
N ASP A 144 52.69 -12.12 28.98
CA ASP A 144 53.53 -13.20 29.48
C ASP A 144 54.12 -13.91 28.23
N GLU A 145 55.02 -13.23 27.52
CA GLU A 145 55.91 -13.87 26.57
C GLU A 145 57.25 -14.14 27.27
N ASP A 146 57.39 -15.33 27.84
CA ASP A 146 58.68 -15.99 27.97
C ASP A 146 58.50 -17.52 27.82
N GLU A 147 59.21 -18.03 26.83
CA GLU A 147 59.67 -19.42 26.69
C GLU A 147 58.65 -20.51 26.34
N ALA A 148 58.50 -20.67 25.03
CA ALA A 148 58.39 -21.98 24.42
C ALA A 148 59.51 -22.92 24.91
N THR A 149 59.22 -23.75 25.91
CA THR A 149 60.08 -24.90 26.23
C THR A 149 59.47 -26.16 25.64
N GLN A 150 60.21 -26.64 24.65
CA GLN A 150 60.06 -27.89 23.93
C GLN A 150 60.19 -29.09 24.89
N ALA A 151 59.40 -30.11 24.60
CA ALA A 151 59.63 -31.53 24.92
C ALA A 151 59.67 -31.95 26.40
N GLY A 152 58.70 -32.81 26.73
CA GLY A 152 58.61 -33.47 28.03
C GLY A 152 59.80 -34.37 28.36
N ALA A 153 60.08 -34.46 29.65
CA ALA A 153 60.56 -35.67 30.31
C ALA A 153 60.42 -35.49 31.83
N GLY A 154 59.55 -36.30 32.44
CA GLY A 154 59.79 -36.90 33.76
C GLY A 154 59.55 -36.04 35.01
N GLY A 155 58.68 -36.55 35.88
CA GLY A 155 59.02 -36.64 37.30
C GLY A 155 58.05 -36.00 38.28
N SER A 156 57.23 -36.86 38.86
CA SER A 156 56.75 -36.91 40.26
C SER A 156 55.96 -35.74 40.86
N ASP A 157 54.71 -36.09 41.17
CA ASP A 157 53.87 -35.72 42.31
C ASP A 157 54.51 -34.89 43.43
N GLU A 158 53.79 -33.85 43.87
CA GLU A 158 53.37 -33.68 45.27
C GLU A 158 52.28 -32.59 45.38
N GLU A 159 51.23 -32.92 46.13
CA GLU A 159 50.10 -32.07 46.51
C GLU A 159 50.52 -31.03 47.57
N GLU A 160 49.96 -29.81 47.51
CA GLU A 160 49.62 -29.07 48.74
C GLU A 160 48.48 -28.06 48.50
N VAL A 161 47.70 -27.87 49.56
CA VAL A 161 46.32 -27.39 49.60
C VAL A 161 46.23 -26.10 50.43
N ASP A 162 45.29 -25.23 50.04
CA ASP A 162 44.65 -24.09 50.74
C ASP A 162 45.46 -22.81 51.06
N GLU A 163 45.00 -21.64 50.56
CA GLU A 163 44.01 -20.75 51.23
C GLU A 163 43.77 -19.47 50.36
N ASP A 164 42.50 -19.06 50.28
CA ASP A 164 41.98 -17.76 49.81
C ASP A 164 42.35 -17.20 48.42
N GLY A 165 41.39 -17.37 47.49
CA GLY A 165 41.32 -16.56 46.26
C GLY A 165 40.65 -17.30 45.11
N VAL A 166 39.31 -17.31 45.11
CA VAL A 166 38.45 -17.91 44.08
C VAL A 166 38.95 -17.56 42.67
N ARG A 167 39.59 -18.53 42.00
CA ARG A 167 39.91 -18.48 40.57
C ARG A 167 38.72 -18.99 39.79
N THR A 168 38.13 -18.09 38.99
CA THR A 168 37.18 -18.44 37.93
C THR A 168 37.91 -19.18 36.82
N THR A 169 37.70 -20.49 36.71
CA THR A 169 38.00 -21.25 35.49
C THR A 169 36.72 -21.36 34.66
N LEU A 170 36.70 -20.69 33.51
CA LEU A 170 35.66 -20.85 32.50
C LEU A 170 35.97 -22.12 31.70
N SER A 171 35.37 -23.24 32.10
CA SER A 171 35.15 -24.36 31.20
C SER A 171 33.71 -24.34 30.71
N SER A 172 33.59 -24.57 29.41
CA SER A 172 32.39 -24.47 28.60
C SER A 172 31.30 -25.45 29.06
N SER A 173 30.26 -24.96 29.74
CA SER A 173 28.90 -25.51 29.66
C SER A 173 27.85 -24.51 30.18
N LYS A 174 26.67 -24.56 29.57
CA LYS A 174 25.51 -23.65 29.72
C LYS A 174 24.99 -23.54 31.18
N PRO A 175 24.47 -22.37 31.65
CA PRO A 175 24.42 -22.07 33.09
C PRO A 175 23.07 -22.39 33.75
N PRO A 176 23.05 -23.08 34.91
CA PRO A 176 21.90 -23.05 35.83
C PRO A 176 21.94 -21.93 36.89
N SER A 177 23.00 -21.12 37.00
CA SER A 177 23.13 -20.10 38.07
C SER A 177 22.33 -18.80 37.84
N SER A 178 21.92 -18.49 36.61
CA SER A 178 21.31 -17.18 36.31
C SER A 178 19.83 -17.07 36.70
N TYR A 179 19.09 -18.18 36.72
CA TYR A 179 17.67 -18.17 37.09
C TYR A 179 17.49 -18.14 38.60
N GLU A 180 18.27 -18.93 39.33
CA GLU A 180 18.27 -18.91 40.80
C GLU A 180 18.76 -17.56 41.36
N ALA A 181 19.79 -16.96 40.74
CA ALA A 181 20.25 -15.63 41.11
C ALA A 181 19.18 -14.55 40.83
N LYS A 182 18.44 -14.65 39.71
CA LYS A 182 17.30 -13.76 39.42
C LYS A 182 16.15 -13.97 40.41
N LEU A 183 15.89 -15.21 40.83
CA LEU A 183 14.86 -15.54 41.82
C LEU A 183 15.21 -15.03 43.22
N ALA A 184 16.48 -15.16 43.62
CA ALA A 184 16.98 -14.62 44.88
C ALA A 184 16.89 -13.09 44.91
N ARG A 185 17.32 -12.41 43.83
CA ARG A 185 17.22 -10.95 43.70
C ARG A 185 15.78 -10.45 43.64
N ALA A 186 14.89 -11.18 42.95
CA ALA A 186 13.47 -10.84 42.93
C ALA A 186 12.81 -11.01 44.31
N ARG A 187 13.20 -12.03 45.09
CA ARG A 187 12.73 -12.24 46.46
C ARG A 187 13.25 -11.16 47.42
N GLU A 188 14.49 -10.75 47.28
CA GLU A 188 15.09 -9.65 48.05
C GLU A 188 14.37 -8.33 47.74
N GLN A 189 14.18 -8.01 46.46
CA GLN A 189 13.48 -6.78 46.06
C GLN A 189 11.98 -6.78 46.45
N ALA A 190 11.34 -7.94 46.53
CA ALA A 190 9.99 -8.08 47.05
C ALA A 190 9.88 -7.88 48.57
N ARG A 191 10.97 -8.12 49.32
CA ARG A 191 11.04 -7.82 50.76
C ARG A 191 11.24 -6.34 51.01
N ASP A 192 12.07 -5.69 50.20
CA ASP A 192 12.41 -4.27 50.38
C ASP A 192 11.28 -3.33 49.96
N ASP A 193 10.52 -3.64 48.90
CA ASP A 193 9.39 -2.81 48.47
C ASP A 193 8.11 -3.63 48.16
N PRO A 194 7.37 -4.03 49.23
CA PRO A 194 6.18 -4.86 49.07
C PRO A 194 5.03 -4.12 48.37
N LYS A 195 4.99 -2.78 48.41
CA LYS A 195 3.91 -1.98 47.80
C LYS A 195 4.03 -1.98 46.28
N MET A 196 5.25 -1.90 45.75
CA MET A 196 5.49 -1.90 44.31
C MET A 196 5.10 -3.25 43.69
N VAL A 197 5.47 -4.36 44.34
CA VAL A 197 5.08 -5.71 43.91
C VAL A 197 3.58 -5.94 44.01
N ALA A 198 2.93 -5.44 45.07
CA ALA A 198 1.47 -5.53 45.21
C ALA A 198 0.72 -4.79 44.08
N ASN A 199 1.21 -3.63 43.64
CA ASN A 199 0.61 -2.89 42.52
C ASN A 199 0.74 -3.65 41.19
N LEU A 200 1.88 -4.31 40.95
CA LEU A 200 2.09 -5.15 39.77
C LEU A 200 1.17 -6.39 39.77
N ILE A 201 1.02 -7.05 40.93
CA ILE A 201 0.09 -8.17 41.08
C ILE A 201 -1.36 -7.70 40.92
N LYS A 202 -1.69 -6.51 41.43
CA LYS A 202 -3.02 -5.89 41.26
C LYS A 202 -3.31 -5.62 39.78
N GLU A 203 -2.32 -5.15 39.03
CA GLU A 203 -2.42 -4.90 37.59
C GLU A 203 -2.62 -6.19 36.79
N TRP A 204 -1.92 -7.28 37.17
CA TRP A 204 -2.05 -8.59 36.51
C TRP A 204 -3.30 -9.38 36.91
N MET A 205 -3.77 -9.23 38.15
CA MET A 205 -5.05 -9.80 38.56
C MET A 205 -6.23 -8.99 38.03
N GLY A 206 -6.00 -7.89 37.30
CA GLY A 206 -7.07 -7.08 36.72
C GLY A 206 -8.02 -6.50 37.77
N VAL A 207 -7.61 -6.41 39.03
CA VAL A 207 -8.40 -5.79 40.11
C VAL A 207 -8.16 -4.27 40.08
N GLY A 208 -8.34 -3.69 38.90
CA GLY A 208 -8.42 -2.27 38.68
C GLY A 208 -9.89 -1.87 38.64
N GLU A 209 -10.42 -1.46 39.79
CA GLU A 209 -11.41 -0.37 39.95
C GLU A 209 -12.54 -0.16 38.91
N GLU A 210 -13.00 -1.18 38.18
CA GLU A 210 -14.21 -1.14 37.35
C GLU A 210 -15.49 -1.57 38.12
N ALA A 211 -15.47 -1.43 39.46
CA ALA A 211 -16.63 -1.67 40.32
C ALA A 211 -17.04 -0.42 41.13
N ARG A 212 -16.86 0.77 40.55
CA ARG A 212 -17.62 1.96 40.94
C ARG A 212 -18.12 2.72 39.71
N LYS A 213 -19.12 2.11 39.07
CA LYS A 213 -20.29 2.82 38.59
C LYS A 213 -21.51 2.16 39.21
#